data_AF-A0A0L0CRQ6-F1
#
_entry.id   AF-A0A0L0CRQ6-F1
#
_cell.length_a   1.000
_cell.length_b   1.000
_cell.length_c   1.000
_cell.angle_alpha   90.00
_cell.angle_beta   90.00
_cell.angle_gamma   90.00
#
_symmetry.space_group_name_H-M   'P 1'
#
loop_
_entity.id
_entity.type
_entity.pdbx_description
1 polymer ?
#
loop_
_entity_poly.entity_id
_entity_poly.type
_entity_poly.pdbx_seq_one_letter_code
_entity_poly.pdbx_strand_id
1 'polypeptide(L)'
;MVNLRDETGKVNVNVSKLSFSTLLFMFKALNPFGKNIATVKFGKLLSDRTKELFIANKHGDIAKWKVGLGGFAEHVNEIKAGSLIHMNMNMIYPNSKMSLLIHDLTLESEFIHVLASFEPVSNSELRYLVIATFNSELEMINIQRLQAYEAESLQQLEHAKLEVVTQTLVVVSDEAIVMIDSPSKNTSPKWEESVYLKPEAPAFNPQVVKDSLVIPTEMGILTFELKPS
;
A
#
# COMPACT_ATOMS: atom_id res chain seq x y z
N MET A 1 -1.33 -17.65 -7.23
CA MET A 1 0.12 -17.85 -7.09
C MET A 1 0.59 -18.77 -8.20
N VAL A 2 1.63 -18.38 -8.93
CA VAL A 2 2.25 -19.21 -9.96
C VAL A 2 3.65 -19.55 -9.49
N ASN A 3 3.94 -20.84 -9.33
CA ASN A 3 5.28 -21.35 -9.07
C ASN A 3 5.91 -21.79 -10.37
N LEU A 4 7.16 -21.40 -10.60
CA LEU A 4 7.91 -21.75 -11.82
C LEU A 4 8.87 -22.92 -11.61
N ARG A 5 9.10 -23.30 -10.34
CA ARG A 5 10.01 -24.38 -9.95
C ARG A 5 9.39 -25.24 -8.86
N ASP A 6 9.73 -26.52 -8.87
CA ASP A 6 9.40 -27.44 -7.78
C ASP A 6 10.39 -27.33 -6.60
N GLU A 7 10.18 -28.14 -5.57
CA GLU A 7 11.03 -28.16 -4.36
C GLU A 7 12.48 -28.60 -4.62
N THR A 8 12.75 -29.20 -5.78
CA THR A 8 14.10 -29.63 -6.22
C THR A 8 14.78 -28.57 -7.09
N GLY A 9 14.09 -27.45 -7.39
CA GLY A 9 14.57 -26.39 -8.25
C GLY A 9 14.41 -26.67 -9.75
N LYS A 10 13.80 -27.81 -10.13
CA LYS A 10 13.48 -28.09 -11.54
C LYS A 10 12.33 -27.21 -12.00
N VAL A 11 12.36 -26.84 -13.27
CA VAL A 11 11.29 -26.03 -13.87
C VAL A 11 10.00 -26.85 -13.86
N ASN A 12 8.99 -26.34 -13.19
CA ASN A 12 7.66 -26.92 -13.12
C ASN A 12 6.66 -25.79 -12.84
N VAL A 13 5.70 -25.59 -13.74
CA VAL A 13 4.72 -24.51 -13.63
C VAL A 13 3.48 -25.03 -12.91
N ASN A 14 3.23 -24.55 -11.69
CA ASN A 14 2.05 -24.89 -10.91
C ASN A 14 1.28 -23.63 -10.49
N VAL A 15 -0.05 -23.69 -10.54
CA VAL A 15 -0.94 -22.58 -10.19
C VAL A 15 -1.78 -22.94 -8.97
N SER A 16 -1.54 -22.24 -7.86
CA SER A 16 -2.34 -22.33 -6.65
C SER A 16 -3.24 -21.09 -6.50
N LYS A 17 -4.53 -21.27 -6.17
CA LYS A 17 -5.44 -20.15 -5.88
C LYS A 17 -5.22 -19.65 -4.46
N LEU A 18 -5.03 -18.34 -4.32
CA LEU A 18 -5.08 -17.64 -3.03
C LEU A 18 -6.42 -16.89 -2.99
N SER A 19 -7.15 -17.00 -1.89
CA SER A 19 -8.43 -16.31 -1.71
C SER A 19 -8.55 -15.83 -0.28
N PHE A 20 -9.01 -14.59 -0.09
CA PHE A 20 -9.44 -14.08 1.21
C PHE A 20 -10.40 -15.09 1.86
N SER A 21 -10.31 -15.23 3.19
CA SER A 21 -11.05 -16.27 3.89
C SER A 21 -12.56 -15.95 3.84
N THR A 22 -13.34 -16.76 3.12
CA THR A 22 -14.81 -16.62 3.04
C THR A 22 -15.54 -17.10 4.31
N LEU A 23 -14.85 -17.23 5.44
CA LEU A 23 -15.30 -17.97 6.62
C LEU A 23 -16.41 -17.27 7.44
N LEU A 24 -17.01 -16.18 6.95
CA LEU A 24 -18.16 -15.54 7.59
C LEU A 24 -19.37 -15.26 6.69
N PHE A 25 -19.39 -15.66 5.42
CA PHE A 25 -20.59 -15.50 4.60
C PHE A 25 -20.90 -16.74 3.74
N MET A 26 -21.64 -17.68 4.34
CA MET A 26 -22.50 -18.65 3.64
C MET A 26 -23.74 -17.99 3.00
N PHE A 27 -23.62 -16.75 2.54
CA PHE A 27 -24.58 -16.13 1.64
C PHE A 27 -23.85 -15.85 0.34
N LYS A 28 -24.20 -16.63 -0.70
CA LYS A 28 -24.01 -16.27 -2.11
C LYS A 28 -24.88 -15.05 -2.47
N ALA A 29 -24.67 -13.94 -1.77
CA ALA A 29 -25.33 -12.68 -2.03
C ALA A 29 -24.25 -11.60 -2.14
N LEU A 30 -23.98 -11.17 -3.38
CA LEU A 30 -23.72 -9.77 -3.70
C LEU A 30 -22.57 -9.07 -2.94
N ASN A 31 -21.35 -9.64 -2.94
CA ASN A 31 -20.15 -8.83 -2.74
C ASN A 31 -19.21 -8.94 -3.94
N PRO A 32 -19.33 -8.04 -4.94
CA PRO A 32 -18.36 -7.92 -6.03
C PRO A 32 -16.99 -7.37 -5.57
N PHE A 33 -16.88 -6.91 -4.31
CA PHE A 33 -15.73 -6.20 -3.76
C PHE A 33 -14.46 -7.05 -3.58
N GLY A 34 -14.58 -8.39 -3.58
CA GLY A 34 -13.44 -9.31 -3.48
C GLY A 34 -12.54 -9.40 -4.72
N LYS A 35 -12.71 -8.52 -5.72
CA LYS A 35 -12.04 -8.62 -7.03
C LYS A 35 -11.03 -7.52 -7.36
N ASN A 36 -11.06 -6.36 -6.69
CA ASN A 36 -10.18 -5.26 -7.07
C ASN A 36 -8.97 -5.18 -6.13
N ILE A 37 -7.90 -5.90 -6.48
CA ILE A 37 -6.65 -5.89 -5.74
C ILE A 37 -5.96 -4.55 -5.94
N ALA A 38 -5.68 -3.83 -4.86
CA ALA A 38 -4.91 -2.60 -4.91
C ALA A 38 -3.41 -2.92 -5.06
N THR A 39 -2.93 -3.89 -4.28
CA THR A 39 -1.51 -4.20 -4.23
C THR A 39 -1.23 -5.60 -3.68
N VAL A 40 -0.06 -6.09 -4.05
CA VAL A 40 0.52 -7.36 -3.62
C VAL A 40 1.99 -7.09 -3.31
N LYS A 41 2.42 -7.29 -2.07
CA LYS A 41 3.81 -7.06 -1.65
C LYS A 41 4.33 -8.25 -0.87
N PHE A 42 5.57 -8.65 -1.19
CA PHE A 42 6.26 -9.68 -0.45
C PHE A 42 6.94 -9.10 0.79
N GLY A 43 6.78 -9.75 1.93
CA GLY A 43 7.43 -9.38 3.19
C GLY A 43 8.75 -10.09 3.44
N LYS A 44 9.06 -10.36 4.71
CA LYS A 44 10.32 -11.02 5.07
C LYS A 44 10.35 -12.49 4.63
N LEU A 45 11.57 -12.98 4.40
CA LEU A 45 11.82 -14.42 4.35
C LEU A 45 11.61 -15.01 5.74
N LEU A 46 10.82 -16.07 5.83
CA LEU A 46 10.55 -16.80 7.07
C LEU A 46 11.46 -18.03 7.18
N SER A 47 11.86 -18.58 6.04
CA SER A 47 12.86 -19.65 5.90
C SER A 47 13.44 -19.60 4.48
N ASP A 48 14.39 -20.48 4.17
CA ASP A 48 14.98 -20.63 2.83
C ASP A 48 13.95 -20.88 1.72
N ARG A 49 12.74 -21.34 2.07
CA ARG A 49 11.69 -21.75 1.12
C ARG A 49 10.36 -21.05 1.32
N THR A 50 10.24 -20.17 2.32
CA THR A 50 8.97 -19.51 2.65
C THR A 50 9.15 -18.02 2.89
N LYS A 51 8.19 -17.24 2.41
CA LYS A 51 8.16 -15.79 2.49
C LYS A 51 6.78 -15.30 2.88
N GLU A 52 6.70 -14.17 3.54
CA GLU A 52 5.43 -13.47 3.76
C GLU A 52 4.93 -12.85 2.46
N LEU A 53 3.60 -12.83 2.30
CA LEU A 53 2.90 -12.19 1.20
C LEU A 53 1.71 -11.42 1.77
N PHE A 54 1.64 -10.14 1.45
CA PHE A 54 0.54 -9.25 1.80
C PHE A 54 -0.26 -8.94 0.55
N ILE A 55 -1.58 -9.04 0.67
CA ILE A 55 -2.53 -8.72 -0.41
C ILE A 55 -3.53 -7.73 0.18
N ALA A 56 -3.67 -6.57 -0.45
CA ALA A 56 -4.71 -5.61 -0.10
C ALA A 56 -5.64 -5.36 -1.27
N ASN A 57 -6.95 -5.30 -0.98
CA ASN A 57 -7.94 -4.86 -1.95
C ASN A 57 -8.18 -3.34 -1.84
N LYS A 58 -8.81 -2.76 -2.87
CA LYS A 58 -9.13 -1.32 -2.94
C LYS A 58 -10.07 -0.85 -1.83
N HIS A 59 -10.76 -1.75 -1.12
CA HIS A 59 -11.71 -1.44 -0.04
C HIS A 59 -11.11 -1.57 1.35
N GLY A 60 -9.86 -2.02 1.46
CA GLY A 60 -9.13 -2.09 2.71
C GLY A 60 -9.25 -3.38 3.47
N ASP A 61 -9.52 -4.51 2.82
CA ASP A 61 -9.18 -5.80 3.41
C ASP A 61 -7.71 -6.10 3.12
N ILE A 62 -6.94 -6.45 4.15
CA ILE A 62 -5.52 -6.81 4.06
C ILE A 62 -5.37 -8.23 4.60
N ALA A 63 -4.87 -9.14 3.77
CA ALA A 63 -4.57 -10.51 4.14
C ALA A 63 -3.07 -10.78 4.10
N LYS A 64 -2.58 -11.47 5.14
CA LYS A 64 -1.22 -11.97 5.26
C LYS A 64 -1.20 -13.47 4.99
N TRP A 65 -0.27 -13.88 4.15
CA TRP A 65 -0.05 -15.26 3.77
C TRP A 65 1.40 -15.65 4.01
N LYS A 66 1.65 -16.93 4.29
CA LYS A 66 2.95 -17.55 4.09
C LYS A 66 2.89 -18.28 2.77
N VAL A 67 3.82 -17.99 1.88
CA VAL A 67 3.93 -18.65 0.58
C VAL A 67 5.30 -19.27 0.42
N GLY A 68 5.38 -20.36 -0.34
CA GLY A 68 6.63 -21.08 -0.54
C GLY A 68 6.67 -21.87 -1.83
N LEU A 69 7.79 -22.58 -2.02
CA LEU A 69 8.01 -23.46 -3.16
C LEU A 69 6.95 -24.57 -3.23
N GLY A 70 6.80 -25.18 -4.40
CA GLY A 70 5.91 -26.34 -4.59
C GLY A 70 4.40 -26.04 -4.53
N GLY A 71 3.99 -24.77 -4.44
CA GLY A 71 2.57 -24.42 -4.32
C GLY A 71 2.11 -24.16 -2.90
N PHE A 72 3.01 -24.20 -1.91
CA PHE A 72 2.66 -23.95 -0.51
C PHE A 72 2.10 -22.53 -0.31
N ALA A 73 0.93 -22.46 0.30
CA ALA A 73 0.30 -21.23 0.73
C ALA A 73 -0.56 -21.46 1.97
N GLU A 74 -0.30 -20.71 3.03
CA GLU A 74 -1.01 -20.74 4.31
C GLU A 74 -1.53 -19.34 4.61
N HIS A 75 -2.84 -19.21 4.82
CA HIS A 75 -3.43 -17.96 5.29
C HIS A 75 -3.08 -17.77 6.78
N VAL A 76 -2.48 -16.63 7.13
CA VAL A 76 -2.06 -16.34 8.51
C VAL A 76 -3.14 -15.57 9.25
N ASN A 77 -3.45 -14.36 8.78
CA ASN A 77 -4.45 -13.47 9.35
C ASN A 77 -4.95 -12.48 8.29
N GLU A 78 -6.11 -11.88 8.58
CA GLU A 78 -6.80 -10.93 7.72
C GLU A 78 -7.43 -9.84 8.59
N ILE A 79 -7.35 -8.59 8.14
CA ILE A 79 -8.02 -7.46 8.79
C ILE A 79 -8.86 -6.65 7.80
N LYS A 80 -9.88 -5.98 8.33
CA LYS A 80 -10.64 -4.93 7.64
C LYS A 80 -10.00 -3.57 7.89
N ALA A 81 -8.77 -3.37 7.41
CA ALA A 81 -8.03 -2.12 7.53
C ALA A 81 -8.85 -0.89 7.14
N GLY A 82 -9.61 -0.97 6.04
CA GLY A 82 -10.47 0.14 5.59
C GLY A 82 -11.50 0.55 6.64
N SER A 83 -12.07 -0.40 7.38
CA SER A 83 -13.00 -0.10 8.48
C SER A 83 -12.28 0.58 9.66
N LEU A 84 -11.06 0.14 9.99
CA LEU A 84 -10.25 0.72 11.07
C LEU A 84 -9.77 2.14 10.71
N ILE A 85 -9.28 2.34 9.48
CA ILE A 85 -8.87 3.64 8.92
C ILE A 85 -10.05 4.60 9.00
N HIS A 86 -11.21 4.19 8.47
CA HIS A 86 -12.41 5.01 8.52
C HIS A 86 -12.82 5.35 9.96
N MET A 87 -12.85 4.38 10.88
CA MET A 87 -13.26 4.62 12.27
C MET A 87 -12.40 5.71 12.92
N ASN A 88 -11.09 5.70 12.67
CA ASN A 88 -10.18 6.71 13.20
C ASN A 88 -10.31 8.07 12.48
N MET A 89 -10.43 8.07 11.16
CA MET A 89 -10.58 9.32 10.39
C MET A 89 -11.92 9.99 10.64
N ASN A 90 -13.00 9.25 10.85
CA ASN A 90 -14.34 9.79 11.03
C ASN A 90 -14.50 10.64 12.31
N MET A 91 -13.58 10.49 13.27
CA MET A 91 -13.51 11.38 14.44
C MET A 91 -13.10 12.81 14.07
N ILE A 92 -12.33 12.97 12.99
CA ILE A 92 -11.76 14.26 12.55
C ILE A 92 -12.47 14.76 11.28
N TYR A 93 -12.78 13.84 10.36
CA TYR A 93 -13.41 14.06 9.07
C TYR A 93 -14.72 13.28 9.01
N PRO A 94 -15.81 13.82 9.60
CA PRO A 94 -17.10 13.15 9.63
C PRO A 94 -17.60 12.84 8.22
N ASN A 95 -18.22 11.67 8.04
CA ASN A 95 -18.76 11.14 6.77
C ASN A 95 -17.73 10.78 5.68
N SER A 96 -16.46 10.54 6.03
CA SER A 96 -15.43 9.99 5.13
C SER A 96 -15.71 8.54 4.63
N LYS A 97 -16.81 7.92 5.06
CA LYS A 97 -17.09 6.49 4.94
C LYS A 97 -17.20 5.95 3.52
N MET A 98 -17.74 6.72 2.58
CA MET A 98 -18.16 6.16 1.28
C MET A 98 -17.09 6.23 0.19
N SER A 99 -16.01 6.99 0.41
CA SER A 99 -15.02 7.31 -0.61
C SER A 99 -13.62 6.76 -0.30
N LEU A 100 -13.45 6.05 0.82
CA LEU A 100 -12.15 5.47 1.19
C LEU A 100 -11.72 4.41 0.18
N LEU A 101 -10.54 4.61 -0.40
CA LEU A 101 -9.91 3.68 -1.33
C LEU A 101 -8.45 3.44 -0.93
N ILE A 102 -8.02 2.18 -0.95
CA ILE A 102 -6.61 1.81 -0.78
C ILE A 102 -5.90 1.85 -2.12
N HIS A 103 -4.76 2.51 -2.17
CA HIS A 103 -3.94 2.63 -3.39
C HIS A 103 -2.78 1.67 -3.39
N ASP A 104 -2.04 1.61 -2.30
CA ASP A 104 -0.87 0.76 -2.16
C ASP A 104 -0.57 0.46 -0.69
N LEU A 105 0.39 -0.43 -0.48
CA LEU A 105 0.98 -0.70 0.82
C LEU A 105 2.48 -0.90 0.64
N THR A 106 3.25 -0.62 1.67
CA THR A 106 4.67 -0.95 1.72
C THR A 106 5.05 -1.45 3.10
N LEU A 107 6.23 -2.06 3.18
CA LEU A 107 6.72 -2.74 4.37
C LEU A 107 8.03 -2.09 4.80
N GLU A 108 8.09 -1.65 6.06
CA GLU A 108 9.30 -1.11 6.68
C GLU A 108 9.54 -1.83 8.00
N SER A 109 10.58 -2.66 8.06
CA SER A 109 10.93 -3.44 9.25
C SER A 109 9.75 -4.29 9.77
N GLU A 110 9.09 -3.86 10.85
CA GLU A 110 7.95 -4.54 11.49
C GLU A 110 6.60 -3.84 11.19
N PHE A 111 6.63 -2.79 10.38
CA PHE A 111 5.48 -1.96 10.06
C PHE A 111 4.97 -2.19 8.64
N ILE A 112 3.66 -2.03 8.51
CA ILE A 112 2.93 -2.09 7.25
C ILE A 112 2.30 -0.71 7.08
N HIS A 113 2.77 0.03 6.10
CA HIS A 113 2.20 1.34 5.77
C HIS A 113 1.21 1.17 4.63
N VAL A 114 0.04 1.75 4.76
CA VAL A 114 -1.06 1.64 3.83
C VAL A 114 -1.40 3.04 3.34
N LEU A 115 -1.28 3.25 2.03
CA LEU A 115 -1.70 4.47 1.36
C LEU A 115 -3.18 4.37 1.00
N ALA A 116 -3.96 5.30 1.50
CA ALA A 116 -5.38 5.42 1.21
C ALA A 116 -5.74 6.84 0.80
N SER A 117 -6.92 7.01 0.19
CA SER A 117 -7.52 8.33 -0.03
C SER A 117 -9.00 8.32 0.30
N PHE A 118 -9.54 9.48 0.65
CA PHE A 118 -10.98 9.70 0.79
C PHE A 118 -11.36 11.11 0.34
N GLU A 119 -12.63 11.30 -0.01
CA GLU A 119 -13.23 12.60 -0.29
C GLU A 119 -13.73 13.22 1.02
N PRO A 120 -13.33 14.46 1.37
CA PRO A 120 -13.89 15.17 2.50
C PRO A 120 -15.29 15.71 2.15
N VAL A 121 -16.15 15.86 3.17
CA VAL A 121 -17.52 16.40 2.98
C VAL A 121 -17.52 17.82 2.43
N SER A 122 -16.52 18.61 2.81
CA SER A 122 -16.43 20.02 2.44
C SER A 122 -16.17 20.25 0.96
N ASN A 123 -15.58 19.27 0.27
CA ASN A 123 -15.26 19.38 -1.14
C ASN A 123 -15.16 18.00 -1.79
N SER A 124 -16.20 17.61 -2.54
CA SER A 124 -16.26 16.33 -3.25
C SER A 124 -15.30 16.25 -4.44
N GLU A 125 -14.71 17.37 -4.85
CA GLU A 125 -13.73 17.42 -5.94
C GLU A 125 -12.32 17.12 -5.43
N LEU A 126 -12.07 17.20 -4.12
CA LEU A 126 -10.76 16.92 -3.55
C LEU A 126 -10.70 15.53 -2.93
N ARG A 127 -9.51 14.94 -2.97
CA ARG A 127 -9.16 13.69 -2.30
C ARG A 127 -7.98 13.92 -1.39
N TYR A 128 -8.20 13.66 -0.11
CA TYR A 128 -7.16 13.66 0.90
C TYR A 128 -6.48 12.29 0.93
N LEU A 129 -5.15 12.31 0.95
CA LEU A 129 -4.34 11.12 1.10
C LEU A 129 -4.03 10.87 2.57
N VAL A 130 -4.00 9.60 2.95
CA VAL A 130 -3.76 9.14 4.31
C VAL A 130 -2.78 7.99 4.28
N ILE A 131 -1.84 8.01 5.21
CA ILE A 131 -0.99 6.88 5.50
C ILE A 131 -1.42 6.29 6.84
N ALA A 132 -1.89 5.06 6.82
CA ALA A 132 -2.15 4.28 8.02
C ALA A 132 -1.03 3.29 8.24
N THR A 133 -0.50 3.23 9.47
CA THR A 133 0.60 2.34 9.83
C THR A 133 0.08 1.25 10.76
N PHE A 134 0.37 0.00 10.43
CA PHE A 134 0.03 -1.18 11.21
C PHE A 134 1.30 -1.90 11.67
N ASN A 135 1.24 -2.63 12.77
CA ASN A 135 2.32 -3.54 13.17
C ASN A 135 2.24 -4.87 12.40
N SER A 136 3.19 -5.78 12.64
CA SER A 136 3.23 -7.10 12.00
C SER A 136 2.05 -8.02 12.33
N GLU A 137 1.29 -7.69 13.37
CA GLU A 137 0.07 -8.37 13.80
C GLU A 137 -1.21 -7.76 13.21
N LEU A 138 -1.05 -6.73 12.36
CA LEU A 138 -2.13 -5.98 11.71
C LEU A 138 -2.96 -5.09 12.66
N GLU A 139 -2.36 -4.61 13.75
CA GLU A 139 -2.95 -3.59 14.62
C GLU A 139 -2.55 -2.19 14.15
N MET A 140 -3.49 -1.27 14.07
CA MET A 140 -3.22 0.11 13.66
C MET A 140 -2.50 0.88 14.77
N ILE A 141 -1.34 1.44 14.44
CA ILE A 141 -0.49 2.20 15.36
C ILE A 141 -0.68 3.70 15.15
N ASN A 142 -0.72 4.13 13.89
CA ASN A 142 -0.76 5.54 13.52
C ASN A 142 -1.61 5.74 12.26
N ILE A 143 -2.19 6.92 12.13
CA ILE A 143 -2.88 7.37 10.93
C ILE A 143 -2.63 8.86 10.73
N GLN A 144 -2.18 9.24 9.55
CA GLN A 144 -1.85 10.63 9.24
C GLN A 144 -2.35 11.02 7.86
N ARG A 145 -2.96 12.20 7.76
CA ARG A 145 -3.30 12.83 6.49
C ARG A 145 -2.08 13.58 5.97
N LEU A 146 -1.75 13.37 4.70
CA LEU A 146 -0.76 14.20 4.00
C LEU A 146 -1.26 15.64 3.92
N GLN A 147 -0.43 16.58 4.32
CA GLN A 147 -0.74 18.02 4.36
C GLN A 147 -0.19 18.77 3.13
N ALA A 148 0.89 18.28 2.54
CA ALA A 148 1.61 18.89 1.43
C ALA A 148 1.02 18.52 0.06
N TYR A 149 0.01 17.67 0.02
CA TYR A 149 -0.62 17.23 -1.22
C TYR A 149 -2.08 16.79 -1.04
N GLU A 150 -2.91 17.26 -1.95
CA GLU A 150 -4.31 16.87 -2.12
C GLU A 150 -4.51 16.63 -3.62
N ALA A 151 -5.29 15.61 -3.97
CA ALA A 151 -5.60 15.31 -5.38
C ALA A 151 -6.96 15.91 -5.76
N GLU A 152 -7.07 16.46 -6.96
CA GLU A 152 -8.30 17.01 -7.54
C GLU A 152 -9.18 15.93 -8.19
N SER A 153 -8.68 14.70 -8.32
CA SER A 153 -9.47 13.60 -8.83
C SER A 153 -8.93 12.24 -8.40
N LEU A 154 -9.73 11.19 -8.58
CA LEU A 154 -9.26 9.81 -8.41
C LEU A 154 -8.26 9.41 -9.51
N GLN A 155 -8.35 10.02 -10.69
CA GLN A 155 -7.50 9.70 -11.83
C GLN A 155 -6.03 10.02 -11.54
N GLN A 156 -5.75 11.13 -10.85
CA GLN A 156 -4.41 11.50 -10.39
C GLN A 156 -3.78 10.50 -9.41
N LEU A 157 -4.60 9.62 -8.82
CA LEU A 157 -4.18 8.60 -7.87
C LEU A 157 -4.22 7.18 -8.45
N GLU A 158 -4.52 7.01 -9.73
CA GLU A 158 -4.68 5.70 -10.36
C GLU A 158 -3.43 4.83 -10.19
N HIS A 159 -2.26 5.42 -10.38
CA HIS A 159 -0.97 4.75 -10.22
C HIS A 159 -0.24 5.09 -8.93
N ALA A 160 -0.93 5.66 -7.94
CA ALA A 160 -0.29 6.06 -6.70
C ALA A 160 0.42 4.87 -6.02
N LYS A 161 1.71 5.04 -5.76
CA LYS A 161 2.59 4.06 -5.09
C LYS A 161 3.10 4.59 -3.77
N LEU A 162 3.35 3.67 -2.85
CA LEU A 162 4.00 3.96 -1.59
C LEU A 162 5.29 3.14 -1.50
N GLU A 163 6.40 3.84 -1.28
CA GLU A 163 7.71 3.24 -1.12
C GLU A 163 8.39 3.73 0.16
N VAL A 164 9.37 2.98 0.64
CA VAL A 164 10.22 3.37 1.78
C VAL A 164 11.64 3.51 1.26
N VAL A 165 12.24 4.67 1.50
CA VAL A 165 13.64 4.93 1.16
C VAL A 165 14.34 5.36 2.44
N THR A 166 15.26 4.54 2.93
CA THR A 166 15.93 4.71 4.22
C THR A 166 14.93 4.77 5.40
N GLN A 167 14.50 5.96 5.82
CA GLN A 167 13.52 6.23 6.88
C GLN A 167 12.44 7.21 6.39
N THR A 168 12.26 7.33 5.09
CA THR A 168 11.30 8.24 4.47
C THR A 168 10.26 7.43 3.72
N LEU A 169 8.99 7.66 4.04
CA LEU A 169 7.90 7.19 3.21
C LEU A 169 7.76 8.13 2.03
N VAL A 170 7.68 7.56 0.82
CA VAL A 170 7.51 8.32 -0.40
C VAL A 170 6.25 7.85 -1.11
N VAL A 171 5.32 8.78 -1.26
CA VAL A 171 4.12 8.62 -2.08
C VAL A 171 4.42 9.18 -3.44
N VAL A 172 4.28 8.37 -4.48
CA VAL A 172 4.45 8.78 -5.87
C VAL A 172 3.10 8.68 -6.55
N SER A 173 2.54 9.80 -6.98
CA SER A 173 1.36 9.88 -7.85
C SER A 173 1.79 10.30 -9.26
N ASP A 174 0.81 10.40 -10.17
CA ASP A 174 1.07 10.82 -11.55
C ASP A 174 1.58 12.28 -11.62
N GLU A 175 1.25 13.10 -10.62
CA GLU A 175 1.51 14.55 -10.61
C GLU A 175 2.39 15.02 -9.46
N ALA A 176 2.67 14.19 -8.47
CA ALA A 176 3.44 14.61 -7.30
C ALA A 176 4.22 13.47 -6.66
N ILE A 177 5.32 13.85 -6.03
CA ILE A 177 6.10 13.01 -5.14
C ILE A 177 6.03 13.65 -3.76
N VAL A 178 5.42 12.96 -2.81
CA VAL A 178 5.29 13.42 -1.42
C VAL A 178 6.21 12.59 -0.56
N MET A 179 7.10 13.25 0.15
CA MET A 179 8.10 12.64 1.02
C MET A 179 7.76 13.00 2.45
N ILE A 180 7.72 12.00 3.32
CA ILE A 180 7.36 12.19 4.72
C ILE A 180 8.27 11.35 5.60
N ASP A 181 8.71 11.95 6.70
CA ASP A 181 9.47 11.25 7.74
C ASP A 181 8.68 10.02 8.19
N SER A 182 9.28 8.83 8.08
CA SER A 182 8.58 7.60 8.42
C SER A 182 8.25 7.62 9.91
N PRO A 183 6.98 7.39 10.31
CA PRO A 183 6.59 7.34 11.71
C PRO A 183 7.11 6.05 12.35
N SER A 184 8.42 5.98 12.59
CA SER A 184 9.02 4.93 13.41
C SER A 184 8.81 5.31 14.88
N LYS A 185 8.02 4.51 15.62
CA LYS A 185 7.84 4.59 17.09
C LYS A 185 6.95 5.73 17.63
N ASN A 186 5.71 5.83 17.17
CA ASN A 186 4.67 6.70 17.76
C ASN A 186 5.01 8.21 17.79
N THR A 187 6.00 8.64 17.03
CA THR A 187 6.27 10.07 16.85
C THR A 187 5.59 10.55 15.59
N SER A 188 4.94 11.71 15.67
CA SER A 188 4.47 12.41 14.48
C SER A 188 5.64 12.67 13.53
N PRO A 189 5.43 12.61 12.20
CA PRO A 189 6.44 12.99 11.22
C PRO A 189 6.99 14.37 11.53
N LYS A 190 8.32 14.52 11.46
CA LYS A 190 8.95 15.82 11.71
C LYS A 190 8.82 16.78 10.53
N TRP A 191 8.70 16.24 9.33
CA TRP A 191 8.66 16.99 8.09
C TRP A 191 7.85 16.24 7.03
N GLU A 192 7.28 17.02 6.12
CA GLU A 192 6.56 16.56 4.93
C GLU A 192 6.85 17.55 3.80
N GLU A 193 7.28 17.06 2.64
CA GLU A 193 7.60 17.87 1.47
C GLU A 193 6.97 17.26 0.22
N SER A 194 6.58 18.10 -0.73
CA SER A 194 6.04 17.67 -2.03
C SER A 194 6.80 18.28 -3.20
N VAL A 195 7.01 17.47 -4.23
CA VAL A 195 7.57 17.87 -5.52
C VAL A 195 6.51 17.60 -6.58
N TYR A 196 5.98 18.67 -7.17
CA TYR A 196 4.99 18.56 -8.24
C TYR A 196 5.68 18.31 -9.58
N LEU A 197 5.16 17.32 -10.30
CA LEU A 197 5.57 16.97 -11.65
C LEU A 197 4.77 17.79 -12.65
N LYS A 198 5.37 18.05 -13.81
CA LYS A 198 4.63 18.66 -14.91
C LYS A 198 3.69 17.62 -15.53
N PRO A 199 2.51 18.02 -16.03
CA PRO A 199 1.56 17.09 -16.65
C PRO A 199 2.15 16.26 -17.80
N GLU A 200 3.16 16.80 -18.51
CA GLU A 200 3.83 16.10 -19.62
C GLU A 200 4.96 15.14 -19.15
N ALA A 201 5.16 14.98 -17.84
CA ALA A 201 6.17 14.11 -17.26
C ALA A 201 5.58 13.23 -16.13
N PRO A 202 4.51 12.45 -16.41
CA PRO A 202 3.92 11.59 -15.39
C PRO A 202 4.92 10.56 -14.87
N ALA A 203 4.85 10.27 -13.58
CA ALA A 203 5.67 9.25 -12.94
C ALA A 203 5.14 7.84 -13.23
N PHE A 204 6.05 6.91 -13.52
CA PHE A 204 5.71 5.52 -13.73
C PHE A 204 6.54 4.60 -12.83
N ASN A 205 5.87 3.70 -12.13
CA ASN A 205 6.45 2.54 -11.47
C ASN A 205 7.79 2.83 -10.73
N PRO A 206 7.76 3.64 -9.68
CA PRO A 206 8.95 3.98 -8.91
C PRO A 206 9.69 2.74 -8.40
N GLN A 207 11.01 2.82 -8.32
CA GLN A 207 11.86 1.77 -7.77
C GLN A 207 12.83 2.34 -6.76
N VAL A 208 12.98 1.64 -5.64
CA VAL A 208 14.02 1.94 -4.66
C VAL A 208 15.29 1.20 -5.04
N VAL A 209 16.35 1.94 -5.33
CA VAL A 209 17.68 1.42 -5.66
C VAL A 209 18.66 1.96 -4.63
N LYS A 210 19.06 1.09 -3.69
CA LYS A 210 19.85 1.47 -2.51
C LYS A 210 19.12 2.53 -1.68
N ASP A 211 19.66 3.74 -1.63
CA ASP A 211 19.15 4.88 -0.85
C ASP A 211 18.52 5.95 -1.75
N SER A 212 18.12 5.57 -2.96
CA SER A 212 17.56 6.48 -3.96
C SER A 212 16.24 5.96 -4.51
N LEU A 213 15.32 6.89 -4.74
CA LEU A 213 14.10 6.64 -5.48
C LEU A 213 14.33 6.95 -6.95
N VAL A 214 14.14 5.95 -7.80
CA VAL A 214 14.27 6.07 -9.26
C VAL A 214 12.88 6.05 -9.86
N ILE A 215 12.53 7.12 -10.58
CA ILE A 215 11.21 7.32 -11.17
C ILE A 215 11.38 7.53 -12.68
N PRO A 216 11.06 6.50 -13.48
CA PRO A 216 10.83 6.67 -14.91
C PRO A 216 9.68 7.65 -15.18
N THR A 217 9.89 8.57 -16.11
CA THR A 217 8.90 9.51 -16.65
C THR A 217 8.99 9.50 -18.18
N GLU A 218 8.02 10.12 -18.86
CA GLU A 218 8.11 10.29 -20.32
C GLU A 218 9.32 11.15 -20.75
N MET A 219 9.83 12.00 -19.86
CA MET A 219 10.97 12.87 -20.12
C MET A 219 12.33 12.25 -19.78
N GLY A 220 12.35 11.05 -19.20
CA GLY A 220 13.57 10.37 -18.75
C GLY A 220 13.46 9.82 -17.34
N ILE A 221 14.60 9.57 -16.70
CA ILE A 221 14.66 8.98 -15.36
C ILE A 221 15.00 10.07 -14.35
N LEU A 222 14.11 10.28 -13.38
CA LEU A 222 14.38 11.11 -12.21
C LEU A 222 14.97 10.23 -11.10
N THR A 223 16.00 10.73 -10.42
CA THR A 223 16.59 10.07 -9.26
C THR A 223 16.56 11.02 -8.09
N PHE A 224 15.91 10.61 -7.00
CA PHE A 224 15.86 11.35 -5.75
C PHE A 224 16.78 10.67 -4.75
N GLU A 225 17.87 11.35 -4.39
CA GLU A 225 18.78 10.93 -3.34
C GLU A 225 18.27 11.49 -2.01
N LEU A 226 17.70 10.61 -1.18
CA LEU A 226 17.19 10.99 0.12
C LEU A 226 18.30 10.80 1.15
N LYS A 227 18.70 11.90 1.80
CA LYS A 227 19.72 11.85 2.84
C LYS A 227 19.04 11.45 4.16
N PRO A 228 19.63 10.51 4.93
CA PRO A 228 19.15 10.24 6.27
C PRO A 228 19.23 11.53 7.10
N SER A 229 18.18 11.76 7.88
CA SER A 229 18.03 12.90 8.79
C SER A 229 18.90 12.78 10.04
#